data_AF-G8TRS1-F1
#
_entry.id   AF-G8TRS1-F1
#
_cell.length_a   1.000
_cell.length_b   1.000
_cell.length_c   1.000
_cell.angle_alpha   90.00
_cell.angle_beta   90.00
_cell.angle_gamma   90.00
#
_symmetry.space_group_name_H-M   'P 1'
#
loop_
_entity.id
_entity.type
_entity.pdbx_description
1 polymer ?
#
loop_
_entity_poly.entity_id
_entity_poly.type
_entity_poly.pdbx_seq_one_letter_code
_entity_poly.pdbx_strand_id
1 'polypeptide(L)'
;MVPTEIQYLLDNYEAEDISLSITKADYSGEVPVLGLTVYKPGNELKNWTLEVIGHRASEISFSPDVEDDLILITNDHPLLWQFADVQSELYFNGSSNDINRVVSELNQIDFKLFGKYRKSSQQLYTLLQTTNGLLCKGPEKLLTKYEKCLNKYGIETSIVGGYIPTYWDGKNTCSGETLKLFLTRDSYIFGQDFIFTKRDQ
;
A
#
# COMPACT_ATOMS: atom_id res chain seq x y z
N MET A 1 -2.50 -11.70 -12.96
CA MET A 1 -1.37 -11.15 -13.75
C MET A 1 -1.93 -10.04 -14.63
N VAL A 2 -1.15 -9.01 -14.94
CA VAL A 2 -1.59 -7.98 -15.90
C VAL A 2 -1.75 -8.64 -17.29
N PRO A 3 -2.84 -8.42 -18.02
CA PRO A 3 -3.00 -8.94 -19.39
C PRO A 3 -1.83 -8.55 -20.27
N THR A 4 -1.37 -9.45 -21.15
CA THR A 4 -0.25 -9.20 -22.06
C THR A 4 -0.44 -7.95 -22.91
N GLU A 5 -1.68 -7.63 -23.30
CA GLU A 5 -1.98 -6.39 -24.03
C GLU A 5 -1.69 -5.14 -23.19
N ILE A 6 -2.08 -5.13 -21.91
CA ILE A 6 -1.81 -4.00 -21.00
C ILE A 6 -0.32 -3.96 -20.65
N GLN A 7 0.31 -5.11 -20.38
CA GLN A 7 1.73 -5.18 -20.08
C GLN A 7 2.58 -4.70 -21.27
N TYR A 8 2.24 -5.12 -22.49
CA TYR A 8 2.92 -4.66 -23.70
C TYR A 8 2.84 -3.13 -23.83
N LEU A 9 1.67 -2.55 -23.55
CA LEU A 9 1.51 -1.10 -23.56
C LEU A 9 2.43 -0.43 -22.54
N LEU A 10 2.47 -0.91 -21.30
CA LEU A 10 3.33 -0.37 -20.24
C LEU A 10 4.84 -0.54 -20.53
N ASP A 11 5.23 -1.63 -21.20
CA ASP A 11 6.63 -1.94 -21.47
C ASP A 11 7.19 -1.22 -22.72
N ASN A 12 6.33 -0.78 -23.65
CA ASN A 12 6.74 -0.30 -24.98
C ASN A 12 6.44 1.19 -25.23
N TYR A 13 5.82 1.87 -24.28
CA TYR A 13 5.46 3.28 -24.41
C TYR A 13 5.88 4.03 -23.14
N GLU A 14 6.30 5.28 -23.32
CA GLU A 14 6.59 6.15 -22.19
C GLU A 14 5.29 6.45 -21.43
N ALA A 15 5.41 6.78 -20.14
CA ALA A 15 4.25 7.08 -19.30
C ALA A 15 3.39 8.25 -19.80
N GLU A 16 3.99 9.18 -20.55
CA GLU A 16 3.30 10.32 -21.19
C GLU A 16 2.46 9.90 -22.41
N ASP A 17 2.73 8.70 -22.96
CA ASP A 17 2.07 8.17 -24.13
C ASP A 17 0.97 7.16 -23.79
N ILE A 18 0.77 6.75 -22.54
CA ILE A 18 -0.30 5.81 -22.16
C ILE A 18 -0.85 6.18 -20.81
N SER A 19 -2.18 6.28 -20.70
CA SER A 19 -2.84 6.44 -19.41
C SER A 19 -3.81 5.29 -19.15
N LEU A 20 -3.78 4.78 -17.92
CA LEU A 20 -4.81 3.91 -17.38
C LEU A 20 -5.55 4.68 -16.29
N SER A 21 -6.86 4.76 -16.39
CA SER A 21 -7.69 5.37 -15.35
C SER A 21 -8.73 4.39 -14.83
N ILE A 22 -8.99 4.46 -13.52
CA ILE A 22 -10.14 3.79 -12.92
C ILE A 22 -11.36 4.69 -13.16
N THR A 23 -12.33 4.20 -13.93
CA THR A 23 -13.53 4.96 -14.32
C THR A 23 -14.75 4.61 -13.48
N LYS A 24 -14.76 3.42 -12.86
CA LYS A 24 -15.84 2.96 -12.01
C LYS A 24 -15.31 2.01 -10.93
N ALA A 25 -15.94 2.00 -9.76
CA ALA A 25 -15.80 0.94 -8.77
C ALA A 25 -17.18 0.50 -8.28
N ASP A 26 -17.47 -0.80 -8.35
CA ASP A 26 -18.72 -1.41 -7.92
C ASP A 26 -18.47 -2.43 -6.82
N TYR A 27 -18.96 -2.15 -5.62
CA TYR A 27 -18.85 -3.01 -4.43
C TYR A 27 -20.19 -3.62 -4.04
N SER A 28 -21.21 -3.54 -4.90
CA SER A 28 -22.55 -4.03 -4.57
C SER A 28 -22.68 -5.55 -4.65
N GLY A 29 -21.79 -6.21 -5.40
CA GLY A 29 -21.71 -7.67 -5.52
C GLY A 29 -20.76 -8.31 -4.51
N GLU A 30 -20.73 -9.65 -4.48
CA GLU A 30 -19.77 -10.41 -3.67
C GLU A 30 -18.31 -10.18 -4.09
N VAL A 31 -18.10 -9.94 -5.39
CA VAL A 31 -16.79 -9.65 -5.97
C VAL A 31 -16.80 -8.20 -6.46
N PRO A 32 -15.96 -7.31 -5.91
CA PRO A 32 -15.85 -5.96 -6.41
C PRO A 32 -15.35 -5.92 -7.86
N VAL A 33 -15.94 -5.03 -8.64
CA VAL A 33 -15.60 -4.85 -10.06
C VAL A 33 -15.21 -3.40 -10.31
N LEU A 34 -14.02 -3.20 -10.87
CA LEU A 34 -13.54 -1.90 -11.31
C LEU A 34 -13.68 -1.76 -12.82
N GLY A 35 -14.13 -0.60 -13.28
CA GLY A 35 -14.03 -0.19 -14.68
C GLY A 35 -12.69 0.50 -14.89
N LEU A 36 -11.96 0.08 -15.91
CA LEU A 36 -10.68 0.66 -16.29
C LEU A 36 -10.75 1.13 -17.74
N THR A 37 -10.14 2.26 -18.03
CA THR A 37 -9.97 2.73 -19.41
C THR A 37 -8.49 2.91 -19.68
N VAL A 38 -8.02 2.32 -20.79
CA VAL A 38 -6.65 2.45 -21.26
C VAL A 38 -6.67 3.33 -22.52
N TYR A 39 -5.98 4.46 -22.45
CA TYR A 39 -5.80 5.37 -23.56
C TYR A 39 -4.39 5.22 -24.16
N LYS A 40 -4.36 5.28 -25.49
CA LYS A 40 -3.12 5.35 -26.28
C LYS A 40 -3.31 6.44 -27.36
N PRO A 41 -2.41 7.43 -27.48
CA PRO A 41 -2.42 8.43 -28.52
C PRO A 41 -2.56 7.79 -29.90
N GLY A 42 -3.53 8.29 -30.67
CA GLY A 42 -3.81 7.82 -32.02
C GLY A 42 -4.54 6.47 -32.12
N ASN A 43 -4.99 5.88 -31.02
CA ASN A 43 -5.80 4.65 -31.00
C ASN A 43 -7.14 4.85 -30.29
N GLU A 44 -8.04 3.88 -30.48
CA GLU A 44 -9.32 3.84 -29.79
C GLU A 44 -9.15 3.54 -28.29
N LEU A 45 -9.97 4.20 -27.47
CA LEU A 45 -10.10 3.91 -26.04
C LEU A 45 -10.53 2.46 -25.84
N LYS A 46 -9.75 1.72 -25.03
CA LYS A 46 -10.08 0.34 -24.68
C LYS A 46 -10.58 0.27 -23.25
N ASN A 47 -11.80 -0.24 -23.10
CA ASN A 47 -12.43 -0.43 -21.80
C ASN A 47 -12.18 -1.84 -21.30
N TRP A 48 -11.91 -1.94 -20.01
CA TRP A 48 -11.68 -3.18 -19.31
C TRP A 48 -12.49 -3.19 -18.02
N THR A 49 -12.81 -4.39 -17.56
CA THR A 49 -13.25 -4.61 -16.18
C THR A 49 -12.21 -5.42 -15.43
N LEU A 50 -12.03 -5.10 -14.16
CA LEU A 50 -11.15 -5.79 -13.24
C LEU A 50 -11.98 -6.32 -12.07
N GLU A 51 -12.11 -7.64 -11.98
CA GLU A 51 -12.70 -8.31 -10.83
C GLU A 51 -11.64 -8.55 -9.75
N VAL A 52 -11.97 -8.22 -8.50
CA VAL A 52 -11.05 -8.29 -7.36
C VAL A 52 -11.45 -9.47 -6.48
N ILE A 53 -10.84 -10.63 -6.73
CA ILE A 53 -11.12 -11.85 -6.00
C ILE A 53 -10.55 -11.75 -4.58
N GLY A 54 -11.39 -12.03 -3.58
CA GLY A 54 -10.98 -11.96 -2.17
C GLY A 54 -10.55 -10.55 -1.73
N HIS A 55 -11.25 -9.52 -2.22
CA HIS A 55 -11.02 -8.12 -1.84
C HIS A 55 -10.91 -7.95 -0.31
N ARG A 56 -9.94 -7.13 0.12
CA ARG A 56 -9.71 -6.83 1.55
C ARG A 56 -9.89 -5.36 1.88
N ALA A 57 -9.22 -4.50 1.12
CA ALA A 57 -9.31 -3.06 1.29
C ALA A 57 -8.86 -2.36 0.01
N SER A 58 -9.27 -1.11 -0.12
CA SER A 58 -8.92 -0.26 -1.25
C SER A 58 -8.95 1.21 -0.86
N GLU A 59 -8.12 2.00 -1.51
CA GLU A 59 -8.23 3.45 -1.57
C GLU A 59 -8.22 3.81 -3.05
N ILE A 60 -9.31 4.37 -3.56
CA ILE A 60 -9.49 4.64 -4.98
C ILE A 60 -9.68 6.14 -5.18
N SER A 61 -8.91 6.70 -6.10
CA SER A 61 -9.06 8.05 -6.60
C SER A 61 -9.58 8.01 -8.04
N PHE A 62 -10.60 8.80 -8.32
CA PHE A 62 -11.14 9.01 -9.67
C PHE A 62 -10.63 10.37 -10.15
N SER A 63 -9.43 10.40 -10.71
CA SER A 63 -8.87 11.63 -11.29
C SER A 63 -8.91 11.53 -12.82
N PRO A 64 -9.70 12.35 -13.52
CA PRO A 64 -9.81 12.29 -14.98
C PRO A 64 -8.57 12.82 -15.72
N ASP A 65 -7.73 13.61 -15.03
CA ASP A 65 -6.65 14.39 -15.65
C ASP A 65 -5.24 13.91 -15.30
N VAL A 66 -5.12 12.75 -14.65
CA VAL A 66 -3.83 12.23 -14.20
C VAL A 66 -3.44 11.04 -15.08
N GLU A 67 -2.40 11.25 -15.88
CA GLU A 67 -1.67 10.16 -16.52
C GLU A 67 -1.08 9.28 -15.42
N ASP A 68 -1.54 8.03 -15.40
CA ASP A 68 -1.07 7.04 -14.43
C ASP A 68 0.17 6.33 -14.99
N ASP A 69 1.33 6.79 -14.54
CA ASP A 69 2.65 6.31 -14.91
C ASP A 69 3.06 5.05 -14.14
N LEU A 70 2.26 4.60 -13.16
CA LEU A 70 2.60 3.50 -12.28
C LEU A 70 1.46 2.49 -12.25
N ILE A 71 1.62 1.36 -12.92
CA ILE A 71 0.72 0.21 -12.77
C ILE A 71 1.54 -0.97 -12.27
N LEU A 72 1.22 -1.45 -11.07
CA LEU A 72 1.95 -2.54 -10.43
C LEU A 72 0.97 -3.56 -9.87
N ILE A 73 1.14 -4.82 -10.27
CA ILE A 73 0.56 -5.97 -9.57
C ILE A 73 1.69 -6.73 -8.89
N THR A 74 1.68 -6.79 -7.57
CA THR A 74 2.73 -7.47 -6.80
C THR A 74 2.17 -8.13 -5.54
N ASN A 75 2.79 -9.20 -5.07
CA ASN A 75 2.59 -9.78 -3.74
C ASN A 75 3.72 -9.40 -2.76
N ASP A 76 4.69 -8.60 -3.22
CA ASP A 76 5.81 -8.10 -2.45
C ASP A 76 5.82 -6.58 -2.48
N HIS A 77 5.14 -5.97 -1.51
CA HIS A 77 5.11 -4.53 -1.29
C HIS A 77 4.88 -4.23 0.19
N PRO A 78 5.49 -3.18 0.78
CA PRO A 78 5.30 -2.85 2.20
C PRO A 78 3.85 -2.63 2.62
N LEU A 79 2.99 -2.15 1.71
CA LEU A 79 1.55 -2.00 1.96
C LEU A 79 0.83 -3.31 2.29
N LEU A 80 1.37 -4.46 1.87
CA LEU A 80 0.82 -5.79 2.17
C LEU A 80 1.20 -6.28 3.57
N TRP A 81 2.18 -5.67 4.23
CA TRP A 81 2.68 -6.16 5.53
C TRP A 81 1.61 -6.12 6.62
N GLN A 82 0.63 -5.22 6.55
CA GLN A 82 -0.50 -5.18 7.48
C GLN A 82 -1.36 -6.47 7.45
N PHE A 83 -1.26 -7.27 6.39
CA PHE A 83 -2.00 -8.53 6.22
C PHE A 83 -1.12 -9.77 6.31
N ALA A 84 0.19 -9.64 6.05
CA ALA A 84 1.09 -10.78 5.89
C ALA A 84 2.22 -10.86 6.94
N ASP A 85 2.51 -9.75 7.63
CA ASP A 85 3.58 -9.69 8.62
C ASP A 85 3.02 -9.73 10.04
N VAL A 86 3.81 -10.22 10.99
CA VAL A 86 3.44 -10.21 12.41
C VAL A 86 3.20 -8.77 12.86
N GLN A 87 2.07 -8.52 13.53
CA GLN A 87 1.74 -7.21 14.06
C GLN A 87 2.13 -7.14 15.52
N SER A 88 2.94 -6.13 15.85
CA SER A 88 3.51 -5.92 17.19
C SER A 88 3.43 -4.45 17.57
N GLU A 89 3.95 -4.14 18.75
CA GLU A 89 3.98 -2.78 19.31
C GLU A 89 5.42 -2.38 19.59
N LEU A 90 5.82 -1.17 19.19
CA LEU A 90 7.17 -0.65 19.43
C LEU A 90 7.13 0.38 20.55
N TYR A 91 7.72 0.03 21.69
CA TYR A 91 7.94 0.92 22.81
C TYR A 91 9.34 1.54 22.74
N PHE A 92 9.49 2.74 23.28
CA PHE A 92 10.77 3.42 23.43
C PHE A 92 10.98 3.92 24.86
N ASN A 93 12.24 4.05 25.26
CA ASN A 93 12.69 4.59 26.52
C ASN A 93 13.99 5.39 26.34
N GLY A 94 14.12 6.51 27.02
CA GLY A 94 15.19 7.49 26.84
C GLY A 94 14.81 8.62 25.89
N SER A 95 15.77 9.53 25.69
CA SER A 95 15.61 10.74 24.88
C SER A 95 16.86 10.96 24.03
N SER A 96 16.72 11.66 22.91
CA SER A 96 17.85 12.11 22.08
C SER A 96 18.05 13.62 22.23
N ASN A 97 19.30 14.08 22.15
CA ASN A 97 19.61 15.51 22.06
C ASN A 97 19.25 16.12 20.69
N ASP A 98 18.89 15.28 19.71
CA ASP A 98 18.56 15.69 18.34
C ASP A 98 17.26 15.02 17.85
N ILE A 99 16.15 15.30 18.53
CA ILE A 99 14.81 14.75 18.21
C ILE A 99 14.40 15.07 16.77
N ASN A 100 14.72 16.28 16.28
CA ASN A 100 14.38 16.69 14.91
C ASN A 100 14.98 15.73 13.88
N ARG A 101 16.24 15.34 14.07
CA ARG A 101 16.92 14.41 13.18
C ARG A 101 16.35 12.99 13.28
N VAL A 102 16.00 12.53 14.48
CA VAL A 102 15.30 11.24 14.66
C VAL A 102 13.99 11.22 13.89
N VAL A 103 13.13 12.24 14.07
CA VAL A 103 11.84 12.36 13.37
C VAL A 103 12.04 12.41 11.86
N SER A 104 13.04 13.15 11.38
CA SER A 104 13.39 13.21 9.96
C SER A 104 13.78 11.84 9.39
N GLU A 105 14.61 11.07 10.09
CA GLU A 105 14.99 9.73 9.65
C GLU A 105 13.81 8.73 9.67
N LEU A 106 12.95 8.78 10.69
CA LEU A 106 11.71 7.98 10.73
C LEU A 106 10.80 8.32 9.54
N ASN A 107 10.62 9.61 9.25
CA ASN A 107 9.85 10.06 8.09
C ASN A 107 10.45 9.58 6.76
N GLN A 108 11.79 9.53 6.65
CA GLN A 108 12.47 9.01 5.47
C GLN A 108 12.28 7.50 5.31
N ILE A 109 12.24 6.73 6.41
CA ILE A 109 11.94 5.29 6.37
C ILE A 109 10.54 5.09 5.78
N ASP A 110 9.55 5.79 6.31
CA ASP A 110 8.18 5.73 5.79
C ASP A 110 8.10 6.11 4.31
N PHE A 111 8.71 7.23 3.93
CA PHE A 111 8.68 7.70 2.55
C PHE A 111 9.34 6.70 1.59
N LYS A 112 10.44 6.06 1.99
CA LYS A 112 11.09 5.03 1.17
C LYS A 112 10.25 3.76 1.01
N LEU A 113 9.45 3.41 2.02
CA LEU A 113 8.64 2.19 2.02
C LEU A 113 7.28 2.38 1.35
N PHE A 114 6.64 3.51 1.59
CA PHE A 114 5.25 3.74 1.21
C PHE A 114 5.08 4.89 0.23
N GLY A 115 6.13 5.67 -0.03
CA GLY A 115 6.06 6.86 -0.89
C GLY A 115 4.95 7.79 -0.43
N LYS A 116 4.05 8.12 -1.38
CA LYS A 116 2.86 8.95 -1.12
C LYS A 116 1.68 8.20 -0.48
N TYR A 117 1.70 6.86 -0.47
CA TYR A 117 0.66 6.05 0.21
C TYR A 117 0.85 6.04 1.72
N ARG A 118 1.86 6.77 2.22
CA ARG A 118 2.09 6.98 3.63
C ARG A 118 0.91 7.74 4.26
N LYS A 119 0.33 7.17 5.30
CA LYS A 119 -0.54 7.93 6.21
C LYS A 119 0.32 8.79 7.13
N SER A 120 0.12 10.10 7.09
CA SER A 120 0.93 11.04 7.90
C SER A 120 0.69 10.81 9.39
N SER A 121 1.75 10.55 10.16
CA SER A 121 1.69 10.48 11.62
C SER A 121 2.11 11.83 12.22
N GLN A 122 1.14 12.72 12.48
CA GLN A 122 1.40 14.12 12.87
C GLN A 122 1.96 14.34 14.29
N GLN A 123 2.35 13.30 15.04
CA GLN A 123 2.67 13.44 16.48
C GLN A 123 4.01 12.86 16.92
N LEU A 124 4.87 12.40 16.00
CA LEU A 124 6.16 11.80 16.38
C LEU A 124 7.08 12.74 17.17
N TYR A 125 7.11 14.02 16.81
CA TYR A 125 7.96 15.00 17.50
C TYR A 125 7.55 15.16 18.95
N THR A 126 6.28 15.45 19.22
CA THR A 126 5.74 15.61 20.58
C THR A 126 5.89 14.32 21.39
N LEU A 127 5.68 13.17 20.77
CA LEU A 127 5.84 11.87 21.42
C LEU A 127 7.30 11.64 21.85
N LEU A 128 8.27 11.88 20.96
CA LEU A 128 9.70 11.70 21.25
C LEU A 128 10.30 12.76 22.18
N GLN A 129 9.56 13.83 22.50
CA GLN A 129 9.92 14.74 23.59
C GLN A 129 9.65 14.15 24.99
N THR A 130 8.83 13.11 25.08
CA THR A 130 8.67 12.33 26.31
C THR A 130 9.85 11.38 26.49
N THR A 131 10.06 10.87 27.69
CA THR A 131 11.18 9.95 28.00
C THR A 131 10.85 8.48 27.75
N ASN A 132 9.58 8.12 27.56
CA ASN A 132 9.16 6.77 27.21
C ASN A 132 7.74 6.77 26.67
N GLY A 133 7.39 5.73 25.92
CA GLY A 133 6.02 5.54 25.45
C GLY A 133 5.90 4.48 24.37
N LEU A 134 4.66 4.26 23.91
CA LEU A 134 4.37 3.50 22.71
C LEU A 134 4.61 4.41 21.49
N LEU A 135 5.59 4.07 20.64
CA LEU A 135 5.85 4.81 19.42
C LEU A 135 4.75 4.57 18.38
N CYS A 136 4.50 3.31 18.05
CA CYS A 136 3.50 2.89 17.09
C CYS A 136 3.19 1.39 17.23
N LYS A 137 2.11 0.97 16.56
CA LYS A 137 1.77 -0.43 16.32
C LYS A 137 1.88 -0.70 14.83
N GLY A 138 2.25 -1.92 14.45
CA GLY A 138 2.31 -2.28 13.04
C GLY A 138 3.15 -3.52 12.75
N PRO A 139 3.45 -3.76 11.47
CA PRO A 139 4.21 -4.92 11.03
C PRO A 139 5.64 -4.88 11.58
N GLU A 140 6.11 -6.00 12.13
CA GLU A 140 7.45 -6.13 12.72
C GLU A 140 8.55 -5.68 11.77
N LYS A 141 8.44 -5.95 10.47
CA LYS A 141 9.40 -5.47 9.45
C LYS A 141 9.56 -3.95 9.44
N LEU A 142 8.48 -3.20 9.69
CA LEU A 142 8.53 -1.75 9.85
C LEU A 142 9.12 -1.38 11.21
N LEU A 143 8.63 -2.02 12.28
CA LEU A 143 9.07 -1.73 13.65
C LEU A 143 10.57 -1.96 13.85
N THR A 144 11.14 -3.02 13.27
CA THR A 144 12.59 -3.28 13.30
C THR A 144 13.40 -2.18 12.60
N LYS A 145 12.86 -1.53 11.56
CA LYS A 145 13.53 -0.39 10.92
C LYS A 145 13.50 0.84 11.84
N TYR A 146 12.39 1.07 12.54
CA TYR A 146 12.25 2.15 13.52
C TYR A 146 13.13 1.93 14.75
N GLU A 147 13.14 0.73 15.31
CA GLU A 147 14.04 0.31 16.39
C GLU A 147 15.50 0.60 16.03
N LYS A 148 15.96 0.19 14.84
CA LYS A 148 17.33 0.48 14.37
C LYS A 148 17.62 1.98 14.27
N CYS A 149 16.64 2.76 13.82
CA CYS A 149 16.77 4.22 13.76
C CYS A 149 16.88 4.83 15.16
N LEU A 150 15.99 4.46 16.08
CA LEU A 150 15.96 4.98 17.45
C LEU A 150 17.22 4.59 18.23
N ASN A 151 17.64 3.33 18.16
CA ASN A 151 18.83 2.82 18.86
C ASN A 151 20.12 3.52 18.38
N LYS A 152 20.21 3.90 17.11
CA LYS A 152 21.32 4.71 16.56
C LYS A 152 21.46 6.07 17.25
N TYR A 153 20.37 6.61 17.81
CA TYR A 153 20.34 7.87 18.55
C TYR A 153 20.31 7.69 20.07
N GLY A 154 20.60 6.48 20.57
CA GLY A 154 20.67 6.18 22.00
C GLY A 154 19.31 6.09 22.69
N ILE A 155 18.21 5.98 21.92
CA ILE A 155 16.87 5.73 22.46
C ILE A 155 16.70 4.21 22.51
N GLU A 156 16.53 3.65 23.70
CA GLU A 156 16.27 2.23 23.89
C GLU A 156 14.86 1.88 23.40
N THR A 157 14.70 0.66 22.89
CA THR A 157 13.44 0.23 22.31
C THR A 157 13.12 -1.22 22.66
N SER A 158 11.83 -1.56 22.58
CA SER A 158 11.35 -2.92 22.77
C SER A 158 10.16 -3.18 21.86
N ILE A 159 10.25 -4.21 21.02
CA ILE A 159 9.13 -4.75 20.26
C ILE A 159 8.42 -5.78 21.15
N VAL A 160 7.14 -5.55 21.44
CA VAL A 160 6.34 -6.36 22.36
C VAL A 160 5.08 -6.86 21.67
N GLY A 161 4.63 -8.05 22.09
CA GLY A 161 3.42 -8.68 21.57
C GLY A 161 3.74 -9.54 20.36
N GLY A 162 2.85 -9.48 19.36
CA GLY A 162 2.95 -10.29 18.15
C GLY A 162 1.68 -11.11 17.94
N TYR A 163 0.94 -10.78 16.89
CA TYR A 163 -0.12 -11.63 16.37
C TYR A 163 -0.05 -11.69 14.85
N ILE A 164 -0.45 -12.85 14.31
CA ILE A 164 -0.63 -13.00 12.86
C ILE A 164 -1.95 -12.30 12.51
N PRO A 165 -1.96 -11.34 11.56
CA PRO A 165 -3.19 -10.73 11.09
C PRO A 165 -4.23 -11.77 10.75
N THR A 166 -5.43 -11.59 11.28
CA THR A 166 -6.61 -12.34 10.88
C THR A 166 -7.62 -11.39 10.28
N TYR A 167 -8.46 -11.90 9.41
CA TYR A 167 -9.53 -11.12 8.82
C TYR A 167 -10.80 -11.98 8.71
N TRP A 168 -11.94 -11.32 8.54
CA TRP A 168 -13.23 -11.98 8.36
C TRP A 168 -13.59 -12.03 6.87
N ASP A 169 -13.88 -13.22 6.33
CA ASP A 169 -14.27 -13.41 4.92
C ASP A 169 -15.79 -13.36 4.68
N GLY A 170 -16.58 -13.07 5.72
CA GLY A 170 -18.03 -13.18 5.69
C GLY A 170 -18.57 -14.46 6.35
N LYS A 171 -17.73 -15.49 6.51
CA LYS A 171 -18.08 -16.82 7.06
C LYS A 171 -17.15 -17.29 8.17
N ASN A 172 -15.85 -17.08 8.02
CA ASN A 172 -14.79 -17.55 8.91
C ASN A 172 -13.77 -16.44 9.20
N THR A 173 -13.09 -16.57 10.34
CA THR A 173 -11.84 -15.85 10.61
C THR A 173 -10.70 -16.61 9.96
N CYS A 174 -10.01 -15.96 9.04
CA CYS A 174 -8.96 -16.54 8.21
C CYS A 174 -7.62 -15.84 8.46
N SER A 175 -6.51 -16.52 8.18
CA SER A 175 -5.15 -16.01 8.35
C SER A 175 -4.22 -16.57 7.27
N GLY A 176 -3.18 -15.83 6.88
CA GLY A 176 -2.08 -16.36 6.07
C GLY A 176 -2.39 -16.53 4.57
N GLU A 177 -3.45 -15.93 4.05
CA GLU A 177 -3.68 -15.92 2.61
C GLU A 177 -2.68 -15.01 1.88
N THR A 178 -2.28 -15.45 0.69
CA THR A 178 -1.42 -14.65 -0.19
C THR A 178 -2.26 -13.58 -0.88
N LEU A 179 -2.18 -12.35 -0.40
CA LEU A 179 -2.74 -11.19 -1.08
C LEU A 179 -1.77 -10.64 -2.12
N LYS A 180 -2.36 -10.03 -3.15
CA LYS A 180 -1.73 -9.21 -4.16
C LYS A 180 -2.25 -7.79 -3.99
N LEU A 181 -1.39 -6.85 -4.35
CA LEU A 181 -1.68 -5.44 -4.46
C LEU A 181 -1.80 -5.10 -5.95
N PHE A 182 -2.90 -4.47 -6.35
CA PHE A 182 -3.01 -3.70 -7.57
C PHE A 182 -2.85 -2.23 -7.20
N LEU A 183 -1.73 -1.65 -7.60
CA LEU A 183 -1.34 -0.29 -7.31
C LEU A 183 -1.39 0.50 -8.61
N THR A 184 -2.10 1.60 -8.58
CA THR A 184 -2.02 2.67 -9.57
C THR A 184 -1.43 3.90 -8.89
N ARG A 185 -1.07 4.96 -9.62
CA ARG A 185 -0.54 6.20 -9.07
C ARG A 185 -1.37 6.66 -7.88
N ASP A 186 -2.66 6.88 -7.99
CA ASP A 186 -3.45 7.45 -6.87
C ASP A 186 -4.38 6.44 -6.18
N SER A 187 -4.25 5.16 -6.52
CA SER A 187 -5.14 4.13 -6.00
C SER A 187 -4.39 2.87 -5.61
N TYR A 188 -4.87 2.17 -4.59
CA TYR A 188 -4.42 0.82 -4.29
C TYR A 188 -5.62 -0.08 -3.95
N ILE A 189 -5.56 -1.33 -4.38
CA ILE A 189 -6.54 -2.36 -4.05
C ILE A 189 -5.81 -3.64 -3.63
N PHE A 190 -6.26 -4.24 -2.53
CA PHE A 190 -5.79 -5.55 -2.07
C PHE A 190 -6.81 -6.64 -2.38
N GLY A 191 -6.35 -7.72 -3.01
CA GLY A 191 -7.16 -8.91 -3.30
C GLY A 191 -6.27 -10.15 -3.40
N GLN A 192 -6.86 -11.34 -3.34
CA GLN A 192 -6.15 -12.60 -3.60
C GLN A 192 -5.75 -12.71 -5.08
N ASP A 193 -6.63 -12.29 -5.98
CA ASP A 193 -6.37 -12.27 -7.41
C ASP A 193 -7.13 -11.18 -8.17
N PHE A 194 -6.69 -10.96 -9.40
CA PHE A 194 -7.14 -9.88 -10.27
C PHE A 194 -7.47 -10.46 -11.66
N ILE A 195 -8.75 -10.45 -12.03
CA ILE A 195 -9.23 -10.97 -13.31
C ILE A 195 -9.60 -9.78 -14.20
N PHE A 196 -8.89 -9.63 -15.31
CA PHE A 196 -9.13 -8.58 -16.27
C PHE A 196 -9.96 -9.12 -17.44
N THR A 197 -11.00 -8.39 -17.82
CA THR A 197 -11.84 -8.72 -18.98
C THR A 197 -11.97 -7.49 -19.87
N LYS A 198 -11.63 -7.66 -21.15
CA LYS A 198 -11.82 -6.61 -22.15
C LYS A 198 -13.32 -6.45 -22.41
N ARG A 199 -13.79 -5.20 -22.48
CA ARG A 199 -15.17 -4.89 -22.88
C ARG A 199 -15.14 -4.46 -24.33
N ASP A 200 -15.83 -5.21 -25.18
CA ASP A 200 -16.17 -4.73 -26.51
C ASP A 200 -17.16 -3.57 -26.37
N GLN A 201 -16.98 -2.53 -27.18
CA GLN A 201 -17.81 -1.31 -27.15
C GLN A 201 -19.30 -1.63 -27.34
#